data_AF-A0A1V5JSH0-F1
#
_entry.id   AF-A0A1V5JSH0-F1
#
_cell.length_a   1.000
_cell.length_b   1.000
_cell.length_c   1.000
_cell.angle_alpha   90.00
_cell.angle_beta   90.00
_cell.angle_gamma   90.00
#
_symmetry.space_group_name_H-M   'P 1'
#
loop_
_entity.id
_entity.type
_entity.pdbx_description
1 polymer ?
#
loop_
_entity_poly.entity_id
_entity_poly.type
_entity_poly.pdbx_seq_one_letter_code
_entity_poly.pdbx_strand_id
1 'polypeptide(L)'
;MELGTFRRCHVTARWGAPSLRERPGGDCVLLDPETGRCRGYVARPLQCRAYPFWPSVVASPESWREHARRCPGMDQGRLWPGKVIARIVSRFPPRF
;
A
#
# COMPACT_ATOMS: atom_id res chain seq x y z
N MET A 1 -14.06 -20.89 7.38
CA MET A 1 -14.35 -19.75 8.28
C MET A 1 -15.47 -18.93 7.66
N GLU A 2 -16.48 -18.58 8.44
CA GLU A 2 -17.61 -17.75 8.00
C GLU A 2 -17.22 -16.25 8.01
N LEU A 3 -17.80 -15.45 7.11
CA LEU A 3 -17.35 -14.06 6.84
C LEU A 3 -17.50 -13.14 8.06
N GLY A 4 -18.58 -13.26 8.82
CA GLY A 4 -18.80 -12.49 10.03
C GLY A 4 -17.71 -12.74 11.06
N THR A 5 -17.32 -14.00 11.24
CA THR A 5 -16.23 -14.40 12.14
C THR A 5 -14.89 -13.82 11.69
N PHE A 6 -14.58 -13.90 10.39
CA PHE A 6 -13.36 -13.31 9.84
C PHE A 6 -13.27 -11.80 10.13
N ARG A 7 -14.35 -11.05 9.86
CA ARG A 7 -14.37 -9.60 10.06
C ARG A 7 -14.12 -9.21 11.51
N ARG A 8 -14.76 -9.90 12.47
CA ARG A 8 -14.55 -9.63 13.91
C ARG A 8 -13.11 -9.88 14.34
N CYS A 9 -12.51 -10.98 13.87
CA CYS A 9 -11.18 -11.41 14.30
C CYS A 9 -10.03 -10.69 13.58
N HIS A 10 -10.23 -10.24 12.34
CA HIS A 10 -9.11 -9.80 11.48
C HIS A 10 -9.28 -8.42 10.84
N VAL A 11 -10.42 -7.75 11.01
CA VAL A 11 -10.66 -6.41 10.41
C VAL A 11 -10.70 -5.34 11.51
N THR A 12 -10.26 -4.13 11.15
CA THR A 12 -10.32 -2.92 11.97
C THR A 12 -10.84 -1.75 11.14
N ALA A 13 -11.45 -0.76 11.78
CA ALA A 13 -11.88 0.50 11.17
C ALA A 13 -11.11 1.71 11.75
N ARG A 14 -9.98 1.47 12.41
CA ARG A 14 -9.14 2.49 13.07
C ARG A 14 -8.78 3.67 12.16
N TRP A 15 -8.66 3.43 10.86
CA TRP A 15 -8.26 4.42 9.86
C TRP A 15 -9.45 4.94 9.03
N GLY A 16 -10.67 4.81 9.55
CA GLY A 16 -11.92 5.15 8.86
C GLY A 16 -12.42 4.01 7.98
N ALA A 17 -11.68 3.66 6.94
CA ALA A 17 -12.04 2.54 6.06
C ALA A 17 -11.66 1.18 6.69
N PRO A 18 -12.42 0.10 6.45
CA PRO A 18 -12.06 -1.25 6.90
C PRO A 18 -10.71 -1.70 6.34
N SER A 19 -9.79 -2.10 7.22
CA SER A 19 -8.49 -2.68 6.89
C SER A 19 -8.23 -3.97 7.68
N LEU A 20 -7.22 -4.74 7.28
CA LEU A 20 -6.75 -5.86 8.09
C LEU A 20 -6.11 -5.33 9.37
N ARG A 21 -6.39 -6.00 10.48
CA ARG A 21 -5.79 -5.70 11.79
C ARG A 21 -4.28 -5.92 11.73
N GLU A 22 -3.53 -4.91 12.11
CA GLU A 22 -2.08 -4.88 12.14
C GLU A 22 -1.52 -5.70 13.33
N ARG A 23 -0.24 -6.03 13.28
CA ARG A 23 0.50 -6.60 14.42
C ARG A 23 0.77 -5.53 15.47
N PRO A 24 1.11 -5.92 16.72
CA PRO A 24 1.75 -4.99 17.65
C PRO A 24 2.95 -4.31 16.98
N GLY A 25 3.00 -2.97 16.99
CA GLY A 25 3.98 -2.17 16.25
C GLY A 25 3.46 -1.56 14.94
N GLY A 26 2.28 -1.96 14.46
CA GLY A 26 1.63 -1.35 13.30
C GLY A 26 1.95 -2.02 11.96
N ASP A 27 2.75 -3.10 11.96
CA ASP A 27 3.08 -3.83 10.74
C ASP A 27 1.86 -4.54 10.16
N CYS A 28 1.81 -4.60 8.83
CA CYS A 28 0.82 -5.40 8.12
C CYS A 28 0.93 -6.88 8.54
N VAL A 29 -0.20 -7.51 8.85
CA VAL A 29 -0.24 -8.94 9.26
C VAL A 29 0.34 -9.89 8.22
N LEU A 30 0.31 -9.51 6.93
CA LEU A 30 0.85 -10.28 5.81
C LEU A 30 2.35 -10.06 5.56
N LEU A 31 3.00 -9.14 6.29
CA LEU A 31 4.45 -8.93 6.19
C LEU A 31 5.18 -10.07 6.89
N ASP A 32 6.07 -10.75 6.18
CA ASP A 32 7.00 -11.70 6.78
C ASP A 32 8.12 -10.93 7.49
N PRO A 33 8.27 -11.05 8.82
CA PRO A 33 9.25 -10.27 9.57
C PRO A 33 10.69 -10.75 9.33
N GLU A 34 10.88 -12.00 8.89
CA GLU A 34 12.21 -12.56 8.64
C GLU A 34 12.72 -12.16 7.26
N THR A 35 11.84 -12.21 6.25
CA THR A 35 12.24 -11.94 4.86
C THR A 35 11.94 -10.52 4.39
N GLY A 36 11.12 -9.77 5.14
CA GLY A 36 10.61 -8.46 4.72
C GLY A 36 9.66 -8.52 3.51
N ARG A 37 9.17 -9.71 3.14
CA ARG A 37 8.31 -9.92 1.95
C ARG A 37 6.86 -10.13 2.35
N CYS A 38 5.94 -9.77 1.46
CA CYS A 38 4.52 -10.06 1.67
C CYS A 38 4.22 -11.55 1.46
N ARG A 39 3.68 -12.24 2.47
CA ARG A 39 3.25 -13.65 2.39
C ARG A 39 2.12 -13.86 1.36
N GLY A 40 1.33 -12.82 1.10
CA GLY A 40 0.24 -12.83 0.11
C GLY A 40 0.58 -12.11 -1.21
N TYR A 41 1.85 -12.17 -1.66
CA TYR A 41 2.36 -11.28 -2.73
C TYR A 41 1.53 -11.28 -4.02
N VAL A 42 1.03 -12.45 -4.43
CA VAL A 42 0.22 -12.64 -5.65
C VAL A 42 -1.17 -12.00 -5.53
N ALA A 43 -1.72 -11.96 -4.32
CA ALA A 43 -3.05 -11.48 -4.00
C ALA A 43 -3.06 -10.01 -3.54
N ARG A 44 -1.93 -9.29 -3.64
CA ARG A 44 -1.83 -7.88 -3.21
C ARG A 44 -2.97 -7.04 -3.80
N PRO A 45 -3.66 -6.20 -3.02
CA PRO A 45 -4.67 -5.31 -3.58
C PRO A 45 -4.02 -4.24 -4.47
N LEU A 46 -4.84 -3.50 -5.23
CA LEU A 46 -4.38 -2.39 -6.06
C LEU A 46 -3.46 -1.44 -5.28
N GLN A 47 -3.86 -1.05 -4.07
CA GLN A 47 -3.07 -0.16 -3.20
C GLN A 47 -1.64 -0.68 -3.02
N CYS A 48 -1.45 -1.93 -2.59
CA CYS A 48 -0.11 -2.49 -2.38
C CYS A 48 0.70 -2.68 -3.68
N ARG A 49 0.05 -2.91 -4.83
CA ARG A 49 0.75 -3.07 -6.12
C ARG A 49 1.19 -1.73 -6.72
N ALA A 50 0.44 -0.67 -6.43
CA ALA A 50 0.64 0.62 -7.04
C ALA A 50 1.66 1.50 -6.30
N TYR A 51 2.05 1.16 -5.06
CA TYR A 51 3.12 1.87 -4.37
C TYR A 51 4.44 1.76 -5.19
N PRO A 52 5.21 2.85 -5.40
CA PRO A 52 5.07 4.19 -4.81
C PRO A 52 4.20 5.18 -5.61
N PHE A 53 3.53 4.77 -6.69
CA PHE A 53 2.70 5.62 -7.55
C PHE A 53 1.29 5.90 -7.02
N TRP A 54 1.12 5.99 -5.70
CA TRP A 54 -0.15 6.43 -5.13
C TRP A 54 -0.40 7.90 -5.49
N PRO A 55 -1.67 8.31 -5.73
CA PRO A 55 -1.99 9.70 -6.06
C PRO A 55 -1.39 10.71 -5.08
N SER A 56 -1.40 10.40 -3.77
CA SER A 56 -0.83 11.26 -2.73
C SER A 56 0.69 11.37 -2.79
N VAL A 57 1.39 10.34 -3.25
CA VAL A 57 2.86 10.32 -3.35
C VAL A 57 3.33 11.09 -4.57
N VAL A 58 2.66 10.91 -5.72
CA VAL A 58 3.02 11.57 -6.99
C VAL A 58 2.43 12.97 -7.14
N ALA A 59 1.69 13.45 -6.13
CA ALA A 59 1.03 14.76 -6.16
C ALA A 59 2.02 15.92 -6.29
N SER A 60 3.22 15.81 -5.70
CA SER A 60 4.26 16.83 -5.83
C SER A 60 5.67 16.23 -5.64
N PRO A 61 6.72 16.92 -6.13
CA PRO A 61 8.10 16.53 -5.85
C PRO A 61 8.43 16.43 -4.36
N GLU A 62 7.85 17.29 -3.52
CA GLU A 62 8.02 17.30 -2.07
C GLU A 62 7.45 16.03 -1.44
N SER A 63 6.24 15.63 -1.87
CA SER A 63 5.60 14.40 -1.39
C SER A 63 6.40 13.17 -1.78
N TRP A 64 6.91 13.12 -3.01
CA TRP A 64 7.79 12.05 -3.46
C TRP A 64 9.05 11.97 -2.58
N ARG A 65 9.74 13.10 -2.36
CA ARG A 65 10.94 13.17 -1.51
C ARG A 65 10.68 12.74 -0.07
N GLU A 66 9.54 13.10 0.52
CA GLU A 66 9.16 12.63 1.87
C GLU A 66 9.01 11.11 1.94
N HIS A 67 8.35 10.50 0.95
CA HIS A 67 8.20 9.05 0.93
C HIS A 67 9.51 8.34 0.63
N ALA A 68 10.35 8.92 -0.24
CA ALA A 68 11.67 8.38 -0.57
C ALA A 68 12.61 8.33 0.65
N ARG A 69 12.47 9.28 1.61
CA ARG A 69 13.20 9.23 2.89
C ARG A 69 12.88 7.99 3.73
N ARG A 70 11.68 7.41 3.57
CA ARG A 70 11.19 6.30 4.40
C ARG A 70 11.27 4.95 3.68
N CYS A 71 11.34 4.94 2.35
CA CYS A 71 11.39 3.72 1.56
C CYS A 71 12.73 3.62 0.80
N PRO A 72 13.63 2.70 1.19
CA PRO A 72 14.93 2.56 0.54
C PRO A 72 14.84 2.08 -0.92
N GLY A 73 13.69 1.57 -1.36
CA GLY A 73 13.46 1.15 -2.73
C GLY A 73 13.02 2.27 -3.68
N MET A 74 12.63 3.43 -3.16
CA MET A 74 12.34 4.59 -4.01
C MET A 74 13.65 5.15 -4.57
N ASP A 75 13.59 5.70 -5.79
CA ASP A 75 14.73 6.23 -6.55
C ASP A 75 15.84 5.21 -6.94
N GLN A 76 15.71 3.93 -6.56
CA GLN A 76 16.63 2.85 -6.93
C GLN A 76 16.09 1.92 -8.02
N GLY A 77 14.88 2.19 -8.52
CA GLY A 77 14.14 1.32 -9.44
C GLY A 77 14.25 1.70 -10.91
N ARG A 78 13.57 0.91 -11.74
CA ARG A 78 13.37 1.21 -13.17
C ARG A 78 12.69 2.57 -13.35
N LEU A 79 13.15 3.36 -14.33
CA LEU A 79 12.44 4.55 -14.80
C LEU A 79 11.18 4.16 -15.59
N TRP A 80 10.03 4.62 -15.13
CA TRP A 80 8.74 4.36 -15.77
C TRP A 80 8.29 5.53 -16.65
N PRO A 81 7.75 5.28 -17.86
CA PRO A 81 7.16 6.34 -18.66
C PRO A 81 5.98 7.00 -17.94
N GLY A 82 5.89 8.34 -17.99
CA GLY A 82 4.83 9.09 -17.31
C GLY A 82 3.41 8.63 -17.65
N LYS A 83 3.17 8.23 -18.90
CA LYS A 83 1.89 7.66 -19.35
C LYS A 83 1.48 6.38 -18.59
N VAL A 84 2.45 5.56 -18.20
CA VAL A 84 2.20 4.33 -17.43
C VAL A 84 1.83 4.69 -16.00
N ILE A 85 2.55 5.64 -15.39
CA ILE A 85 2.25 6.15 -14.05
C ILE A 85 0.84 6.77 -14.02
N ALA A 86 0.51 7.62 -15.00
CA ALA A 86 -0.83 8.22 -15.12
C ALA A 86 -1.94 7.17 -15.18
N ARG A 87 -1.73 6.06 -15.91
CA ARG A 87 -2.68 4.94 -15.97
C ARG A 87 -2.80 4.16 -14.65
N ILE A 88 -1.75 4.11 -13.84
CA ILE A 88 -1.83 3.52 -12.49
C ILE A 88 -2.65 4.42 -11.58
N VAL A 89 -2.36 5.73 -11.60
CA VAL A 89 -3.05 6.76 -10.80
C VAL A 89 -4.54 6.80 -11.11
N SER A 90 -4.93 6.68 -12.39
CA SER A 90 -6.34 6.69 -12.80
C SER A 90 -7.18 5.51 -12.29
N ARG A 91 -6.55 4.49 -11.69
CA ARG A 91 -7.27 3.35 -11.08
C ARG A 91 -7.73 3.63 -9.66
N PHE A 92 -7.29 4.73 -9.06
CA PHE A 92 -7.74 5.16 -7.75
C PHE A 92 -8.96 6.06 -7.92
N PRO A 93 -10.08 5.77 -7.23
CA PRO A 93 -11.23 6.66 -7.25
C PRO A 93 -10.83 8.02 -6.66
N PRO A 94 -11.41 9.14 -7.15
CA PRO A 94 -11.26 10.43 -6.50
C PRO A 94 -11.69 10.30 -5.04
N ARG A 95 -10.94 10.94 -4.14
CA ARG A 95 -11.34 11.06 -2.75
C ARG A 95 -12.52 12.02 -2.72
N PHE A 96 -13.74 11.48 -2.56
CA PHE A 96 -14.94 12.25 -2.25
C PHE A 96 -14.97 12.57 -0.76
#